data_AF-A0A1Q5KRV6-F1
#
_entry.id   AF-A0A1Q5KRV6-F1
#
_cell.length_a   1.000
_cell.length_b   1.000
_cell.length_c   1.000
_cell.angle_alpha   90.00
_cell.angle_beta   90.00
_cell.angle_gamma   90.00
#
_symmetry.space_group_name_H-M   'P 1'
#
loop_
_entity.id
_entity.type
_entity.pdbx_description
1 polymer ?
#
loop_
_entity_poly.entity_id
_entity_poly.type
_entity_poly.pdbx_seq_one_letter_code
_entity_poly.pdbx_strand_id
1 'polypeptide(L)'
;MRTNIVTRTLLATTTVAALAAGSLAAAGTSFAAPAAAHPAVTSEAVTPQAVNNLGLSTAQAKKVQRWLKSYWHYTGSIDGKLGPNSWKAFQRCLKKYWGYTGPIDGVVGKGTIKGLQRLLKDSYGYRGAIDGIAGSGTKAAFKRFADAH
;
A
#
# COMPACT_ATOMS: atom_id res chain seq x y z
N MET A 1 8.82 -18.89 -29.35
CA MET A 1 8.17 -17.57 -29.59
C MET A 1 7.48 -17.16 -28.29
N ARG A 2 7.77 -16.08 -27.56
CA ARG A 2 8.50 -14.80 -27.74
C ARG A 2 9.10 -14.48 -26.34
N THR A 3 10.43 -14.44 -26.21
CA THR A 3 11.28 -13.22 -26.17
C THR A 3 11.01 -12.30 -24.97
N ASN A 4 11.89 -12.41 -23.95
CA ASN A 4 12.08 -11.42 -22.89
C ASN A 4 12.71 -10.15 -23.49
N ILE A 5 12.16 -8.97 -23.19
CA ILE A 5 12.77 -7.69 -23.54
C ILE A 5 12.86 -6.84 -22.28
N VAL A 6 14.08 -6.78 -21.73
CA VAL A 6 14.52 -5.81 -20.74
C VAL A 6 15.21 -4.69 -21.52
N THR A 7 14.60 -3.51 -21.57
CA THR A 7 15.26 -2.32 -22.10
C THR A 7 14.71 -1.08 -21.42
N ARG A 8 15.55 -0.38 -20.66
CA ARG A 8 15.44 1.07 -20.46
C ARG A 8 16.73 1.63 -19.87
N THR A 9 17.69 1.82 -20.78
CA THR A 9 18.80 2.74 -20.63
C THR A 9 18.28 4.12 -21.04
N LEU A 10 18.36 5.12 -20.16
CA LEU A 10 18.30 6.51 -20.59
C LEU A 10 19.46 7.27 -19.95
N LEU A 11 20.52 7.40 -20.74
CA LEU A 11 21.60 8.35 -20.57
C LEU A 11 21.08 9.72 -21.02
N ALA A 12 21.17 10.72 -20.16
CA ALA A 12 21.01 12.12 -20.54
C ALA A 12 22.23 12.90 -20.08
N THR A 13 23.18 13.03 -21.00
CA THR A 13 24.32 13.95 -20.98
C THR A 13 23.89 15.29 -21.59
N THR A 14 24.15 16.41 -20.92
CA THR A 14 24.30 17.77 -21.52
C THR A 14 24.80 18.72 -20.41
N THR A 15 26.11 19.01 -20.35
CA THR A 15 26.85 20.15 -20.95
C THR A 15 26.82 21.46 -20.16
N VAL A 16 27.94 21.67 -19.43
CA VAL A 16 28.75 22.88 -19.21
C VAL A 16 28.06 24.24 -18.96
N ALA A 17 28.32 24.81 -17.79
CA ALA A 17 28.33 26.26 -17.57
C ALA A 17 29.71 26.67 -17.01
N ALA A 18 30.31 27.65 -17.69
CA ALA A 18 31.68 28.08 -17.55
C ALA A 18 31.94 28.90 -16.27
N LEU A 19 33.12 28.68 -15.69
CA LEU A 19 33.75 29.51 -14.67
C LEU A 19 34.33 30.76 -15.34
N ALA A 20 33.89 31.94 -14.93
CA ALA A 20 34.58 33.20 -15.26
C ALA A 20 34.49 34.20 -14.10
N ALA A 21 35.67 34.51 -13.56
CA ALA A 21 36.13 35.74 -12.92
C ALA A 21 35.25 36.47 -11.88
N GLY A 22 35.73 36.50 -10.63
CA GLY A 22 35.33 37.49 -9.64
C GLY A 22 36.21 38.75 -9.69
N SER A 23 35.60 39.92 -9.51
CA SER A 23 36.13 41.03 -8.69
C SER A 23 35.04 42.10 -8.44
N LEU A 24 34.64 42.20 -7.18
CA LEU A 24 34.36 43.40 -6.35
C LEU A 24 33.74 44.68 -6.98
N ALA A 25 32.54 45.09 -6.54
CA ALA A 25 32.24 46.45 -6.03
C ALA A 25 30.74 46.69 -5.72
N ALA A 26 30.54 47.45 -4.63
CA ALA A 26 29.43 48.37 -4.33
C ALA A 26 28.12 47.84 -3.69
N ALA A 27 27.85 48.42 -2.52
CA ALA A 27 26.71 48.28 -1.62
C ALA A 27 25.37 48.80 -2.19
N GLY A 28 24.26 48.30 -1.66
CA GLY A 28 22.95 48.95 -1.81
C GLY A 28 21.75 48.02 -1.58
N THR A 29 21.26 47.98 -0.34
CA THR A 29 19.86 47.75 0.11
C THR A 29 18.89 46.99 -0.80
N SER A 30 18.48 45.77 -0.37
CA SER A 30 17.08 45.33 -0.16
C SER A 30 16.97 43.80 -0.30
N PHE A 31 16.69 43.09 0.80
CA PHE A 31 16.29 41.68 0.71
C PHE A 31 14.80 41.60 0.37
N ALA A 32 14.48 41.17 -0.84
CA ALA A 32 13.20 40.51 -1.14
C ALA A 32 13.49 39.01 -1.26
N ALA A 33 13.11 38.23 -0.25
CA ALA A 33 13.18 36.78 -0.31
C ALA A 33 12.19 36.26 -1.39
N PRO A 34 12.57 35.32 -2.27
CA PRO A 34 11.57 34.58 -3.01
C PRO A 34 10.85 33.70 -2.00
N ALA A 35 9.58 34.01 -1.75
CA ALA A 35 8.67 33.13 -1.04
C ALA A 35 8.75 31.75 -1.72
N ALA A 36 9.22 30.77 -0.95
CA ALA A 36 9.26 29.39 -1.37
C ALA A 36 7.91 29.02 -1.98
N ALA A 37 7.96 28.56 -3.23
CA ALA A 37 6.83 28.02 -3.93
C ALA A 37 6.05 27.10 -2.98
N HIS A 38 4.78 27.43 -2.76
CA HIS A 38 3.88 26.54 -2.07
C HIS A 38 3.97 25.18 -2.78
N PRO A 39 4.20 24.06 -2.07
CA PRO A 39 4.00 22.77 -2.69
C PRO A 39 2.56 22.76 -3.18
N ALA A 40 2.42 22.72 -4.50
CA ALA A 40 1.17 22.47 -5.17
C ALA A 40 0.48 21.35 -4.40
N VAL A 41 -0.74 21.64 -3.92
CA VAL A 41 -1.66 20.62 -3.44
C VAL A 41 -1.64 19.54 -4.49
N THR A 42 -0.95 18.45 -4.18
CA THR A 42 -0.93 17.27 -5.01
C THR A 42 -2.37 16.82 -5.00
N SER A 43 -3.13 17.14 -6.05
CA SER A 43 -4.37 16.46 -6.35
C SER A 43 -4.02 14.99 -6.28
N GLU A 44 -4.45 14.35 -5.19
CA GLU A 44 -4.23 12.92 -4.97
C GLU A 44 -4.86 12.25 -6.18
N ALA A 45 -4.00 11.89 -7.13
CA ALA A 45 -4.37 11.09 -8.26
C ALA A 45 -5.14 9.93 -7.67
N VAL A 46 -6.41 9.80 -8.04
CA VAL A 46 -7.25 8.66 -7.70
C VAL A 46 -6.46 7.44 -8.16
N THR A 47 -5.69 6.88 -7.24
CA THR A 47 -4.82 5.75 -7.53
C THR A 47 -5.75 4.64 -7.94
N PRO A 48 -5.51 3.96 -9.07
CA PRO A 48 -6.34 2.85 -9.49
C PRO A 48 -6.48 1.91 -8.30
N GLN A 49 -7.73 1.71 -7.92
CA GLN A 49 -8.20 1.01 -6.74
C GLN A 49 -7.31 -0.20 -6.43
N ALA A 50 -6.37 -0.06 -5.48
CA ALA A 50 -5.27 -1.01 -5.34
C ALA A 50 -5.77 -2.35 -4.80
N VAL A 51 -5.88 -3.33 -5.70
CA VAL A 51 -6.14 -4.72 -5.34
C VAL A 51 -4.93 -5.25 -4.57
N ASN A 52 -5.15 -5.75 -3.35
CA ASN A 52 -4.11 -6.34 -2.55
C ASN A 52 -4.55 -7.71 -2.02
N ASN A 53 -4.14 -8.77 -2.71
CA ASN A 53 -4.46 -10.15 -2.33
C ASN A 53 -3.52 -10.73 -1.26
N LEU A 54 -2.46 -10.01 -0.86
CA LEU A 54 -1.43 -10.51 0.06
C LEU A 54 -0.89 -11.92 -0.32
N GLY A 55 -0.75 -12.20 -1.62
CA GLY A 55 -0.23 -13.47 -2.12
C GLY A 55 -1.26 -14.60 -2.28
N LEU A 56 -2.56 -14.33 -2.07
CA LEU A 56 -3.61 -15.29 -2.39
C LEU A 56 -3.80 -15.45 -3.91
N SER A 57 -4.09 -16.67 -4.34
CA SER A 57 -4.62 -16.91 -5.69
C SER A 57 -6.04 -16.37 -5.82
N THR A 58 -6.53 -16.20 -7.05
CA THR A 58 -7.90 -15.77 -7.33
C THR A 58 -8.94 -16.67 -6.64
N ALA A 59 -8.74 -17.99 -6.67
CA ALA A 59 -9.66 -18.94 -6.04
C ALA A 59 -9.72 -18.75 -4.52
N GLN A 60 -8.58 -18.50 -3.89
CA GLN A 60 -8.48 -18.28 -2.44
C GLN A 60 -9.05 -16.92 -2.04
N ALA A 61 -8.77 -15.88 -2.80
CA ALA A 61 -9.38 -14.57 -2.58
C ALA A 61 -10.91 -14.61 -2.70
N LYS A 62 -11.47 -15.41 -3.62
CA LYS A 62 -12.93 -15.63 -3.70
C LYS A 62 -13.51 -16.28 -2.45
N LYS A 63 -12.79 -17.22 -1.83
CA LYS A 63 -13.18 -17.83 -0.55
C LYS A 63 -13.25 -16.78 0.56
N VAL A 64 -12.22 -15.95 0.68
CA VAL A 64 -12.20 -14.82 1.62
C VAL A 64 -13.37 -13.86 1.36
N GLN A 65 -13.63 -13.50 0.10
CA GLN A 65 -14.76 -12.62 -0.23
C GLN A 65 -16.12 -13.23 0.13
N ARG A 66 -16.30 -14.55 -0.05
CA ARG A 66 -17.51 -15.25 0.38
C ARG A 66 -17.68 -15.20 1.89
N TRP A 67 -16.63 -15.47 2.65
CA TRP A 67 -16.63 -15.33 4.09
C TRP A 67 -16.97 -13.89 4.53
N LEU A 68 -16.36 -12.88 3.90
CA LEU A 68 -16.67 -11.47 4.16
C LEU A 68 -18.13 -11.12 3.83
N LYS A 69 -18.70 -11.75 2.79
CA LYS A 69 -20.11 -11.54 2.41
C LYS A 69 -21.05 -12.11 3.46
N SER A 70 -20.76 -13.30 3.97
CA SER A 70 -21.58 -13.96 4.99
C SER A 70 -21.53 -13.27 6.35
N TYR A 71 -20.36 -12.81 6.78
CA TYR A 71 -20.17 -12.37 8.18
C TYR A 71 -19.92 -10.87 8.37
N TRP A 72 -19.51 -10.15 7.31
CA TRP A 72 -18.97 -8.80 7.44
C TRP A 72 -19.60 -7.79 6.48
N HIS A 73 -20.79 -8.10 5.95
CA HIS A 73 -21.55 -7.23 5.05
C HIS A 73 -20.73 -6.75 3.85
N TYR A 74 -19.96 -7.65 3.23
CA TYR A 74 -19.28 -7.34 1.98
C TYR A 74 -20.29 -7.24 0.84
N THR A 75 -20.34 -6.07 0.20
CA THR A 75 -21.29 -5.73 -0.88
C THR A 75 -20.65 -5.77 -2.27
N GLY A 76 -19.34 -6.03 -2.35
CA GLY A 76 -18.64 -6.13 -3.64
C GLY A 76 -18.80 -7.50 -4.31
N SER A 77 -18.27 -7.59 -5.53
CA SER A 77 -18.28 -8.82 -6.33
C SER A 77 -17.33 -9.89 -5.77
N ILE A 78 -17.67 -11.17 -6.01
CA ILE A 78 -16.79 -12.32 -5.72
C ILE A 78 -15.89 -12.58 -6.93
N ASP A 79 -14.94 -11.69 -7.17
CA ASP A 79 -14.06 -11.67 -8.34
C ASP A 79 -12.64 -12.23 -8.07
N GLY A 80 -12.31 -12.50 -6.81
CA GLY A 80 -10.98 -12.94 -6.39
C GLY A 80 -9.94 -11.82 -6.36
N LYS A 81 -10.38 -10.57 -6.38
CA LYS A 81 -9.56 -9.37 -6.23
C LYS A 81 -9.94 -8.69 -4.92
N LEU A 82 -9.08 -8.80 -3.91
CA LEU A 82 -9.26 -8.13 -2.63
C LEU A 82 -8.99 -6.63 -2.79
N GLY A 83 -10.02 -5.92 -3.25
CA GLY A 83 -10.03 -4.47 -3.36
C GLY A 83 -10.49 -3.78 -2.07
N PRO A 84 -10.65 -2.44 -2.09
CA PRO A 84 -11.02 -1.65 -0.93
C PRO A 84 -12.31 -2.08 -0.25
N ASN A 85 -13.33 -2.50 -0.99
CA ASN A 85 -14.57 -2.99 -0.38
C ASN A 85 -14.35 -4.30 0.39
N SER A 86 -13.48 -5.18 -0.09
CA SER A 86 -13.09 -6.40 0.62
C SER A 86 -12.32 -6.04 1.89
N TRP A 87 -11.37 -5.11 1.79
CA TRP A 87 -10.57 -4.66 2.93
C TRP A 87 -11.37 -3.87 3.95
N LYS A 88 -12.37 -3.07 3.56
CA LYS A 88 -13.31 -2.42 4.48
C LYS A 88 -14.08 -3.45 5.30
N ALA A 89 -14.58 -4.51 4.66
CA ALA A 89 -15.24 -5.60 5.36
C ALA A 89 -14.27 -6.32 6.31
N PHE A 90 -13.03 -6.56 5.87
CA PHE A 90 -12.00 -7.16 6.70
C PHE A 90 -11.63 -6.27 7.90
N GLN A 91 -11.47 -4.96 7.70
CA GLN A 91 -11.16 -4.01 8.75
C GLN A 91 -12.28 -3.93 9.80
N ARG A 92 -13.55 -4.11 9.43
CA ARG A 92 -14.64 -4.25 10.43
C ARG A 92 -14.42 -5.46 11.33
N CYS A 93 -14.03 -6.60 10.76
CA CYS A 93 -13.64 -7.78 11.53
C CYS A 93 -12.47 -7.48 12.47
N LEU A 94 -11.41 -6.91 11.92
CA LEU A 94 -10.20 -6.61 12.68
C LEU A 94 -10.46 -5.59 13.80
N LYS A 95 -11.35 -4.62 13.56
CA LYS A 95 -11.74 -3.62 14.55
C LYS A 95 -12.55 -4.25 15.67
N LYS A 96 -13.46 -5.16 15.33
CA LYS A 96 -14.35 -5.82 16.29
C LYS A 96 -13.60 -6.81 17.19
N TYR A 97 -12.66 -7.58 16.66
CA TYR A 97 -12.06 -8.72 17.39
C TYR A 97 -10.53 -8.68 17.55
N TRP A 98 -9.81 -7.90 16.74
CA TRP A 98 -8.34 -8.03 16.62
C TRP A 98 -7.57 -6.74 16.93
N GLY A 99 -8.24 -5.79 17.60
CA GLY A 99 -7.63 -4.56 18.09
C GLY A 99 -7.15 -3.62 16.97
N TYR A 100 -7.83 -3.59 15.82
CA TYR A 100 -7.59 -2.58 14.80
C TYR A 100 -8.30 -1.28 15.18
N THR A 101 -7.53 -0.22 15.45
CA THR A 101 -8.06 1.10 15.87
C THR A 101 -8.19 2.10 14.72
N GLY A 102 -7.65 1.78 13.54
CA GLY A 102 -7.67 2.66 12.38
C GLY A 102 -9.05 2.86 11.73
N PRO A 103 -9.11 3.70 10.69
CA PRO A 103 -10.32 3.94 9.90
C PRO A 103 -10.70 2.72 9.05
N ILE A 104 -11.97 2.63 8.67
CA ILE A 104 -12.48 1.62 7.73
C ILE A 104 -12.38 2.18 6.31
N ASP A 105 -11.16 2.35 5.81
CA ASP A 105 -10.84 3.00 4.54
C ASP A 105 -10.62 1.99 3.38
N GLY A 106 -10.42 0.72 3.69
CA GLY A 106 -10.09 -0.33 2.72
C GLY A 106 -8.63 -0.30 2.27
N VAL A 107 -7.78 0.50 2.90
CA VAL A 107 -6.35 0.57 2.64
C VAL A 107 -5.63 -0.43 3.53
N VAL A 108 -4.74 -1.22 2.94
CA VAL A 108 -3.96 -2.21 3.68
C VAL A 108 -2.74 -1.56 4.32
N GLY A 109 -2.97 -0.81 5.39
CA GLY A 109 -1.92 -0.16 6.18
C GLY A 109 -1.30 -1.06 7.24
N LYS A 110 -0.26 -0.56 7.91
CA LYS A 110 0.42 -1.24 9.03
C LYS A 110 -0.55 -1.70 10.12
N GLY A 111 -1.54 -0.87 10.46
CA GLY A 111 -2.58 -1.21 11.44
C GLY A 111 -3.43 -2.40 11.02
N THR A 112 -3.86 -2.43 9.74
CA THR A 112 -4.63 -3.53 9.17
C THR A 112 -3.82 -4.83 9.19
N ILE A 113 -2.54 -4.78 8.82
CA ILE A 113 -1.67 -5.96 8.87
C ILE A 113 -1.46 -6.44 10.31
N LYS A 114 -1.27 -5.55 11.28
CA LYS A 114 -1.15 -5.96 12.70
C LYS A 114 -2.42 -6.66 13.19
N GLY A 115 -3.60 -6.12 12.87
CA GLY A 115 -4.86 -6.78 13.19
C GLY A 115 -4.97 -8.16 12.54
N LEU A 116 -4.63 -8.25 11.25
CA LEU A 116 -4.60 -9.50 10.51
C LEU A 116 -3.62 -10.50 11.13
N GLN A 117 -2.42 -10.08 11.50
CA GLN A 117 -1.43 -10.95 12.13
C GLN A 117 -1.92 -11.52 13.46
N ARG A 118 -2.69 -10.76 14.26
CA ARG A 118 -3.30 -11.28 15.49
C ARG A 118 -4.35 -12.35 15.19
N LEU A 119 -5.23 -12.10 14.23
CA LEU A 119 -6.20 -13.10 13.73
C LEU A 119 -5.48 -14.38 13.28
N LEU A 120 -4.42 -14.23 12.48
CA LEU A 120 -3.68 -15.37 11.94
C LEU A 120 -2.87 -16.12 12.99
N LYS A 121 -2.44 -15.43 14.04
CA LYS A 121 -1.67 -16.02 15.15
C LYS A 121 -2.55 -16.88 16.05
N ASP A 122 -3.81 -16.47 16.22
CA ASP A 122 -4.79 -17.18 17.02
C ASP A 122 -5.11 -18.58 16.47
N SER A 123 -5.46 -18.67 15.17
CA SER A 123 -6.03 -19.92 14.63
C SER A 123 -5.38 -20.44 13.33
N TYR A 124 -4.47 -19.70 12.69
CA TYR A 124 -3.97 -20.03 11.34
C TYR A 124 -2.45 -20.25 11.27
N GLY A 125 -1.83 -20.51 12.42
CA GLY A 125 -0.44 -20.92 12.53
C GLY A 125 0.57 -19.82 12.17
N TYR A 126 0.21 -18.54 12.33
CA TYR A 126 1.19 -17.46 12.21
C TYR A 126 2.04 -17.37 13.48
N ARG A 127 3.34 -17.66 13.36
CA ARG A 127 4.28 -17.69 14.50
C ARG A 127 5.16 -16.43 14.60
N GLY A 128 5.03 -15.51 13.64
CA GLY A 128 5.84 -14.29 13.57
C GLY A 128 5.45 -13.21 14.60
N ALA A 129 6.18 -12.09 14.54
CA ALA A 129 5.92 -10.90 15.34
C ALA A 129 4.73 -10.09 14.79
N ILE A 130 4.05 -9.33 15.64
CA ILE A 130 2.99 -8.41 15.23
C ILE A 130 3.61 -7.06 14.80
N ASP A 131 4.34 -7.08 13.71
CA ASP A 131 5.14 -5.96 13.20
C ASP A 131 4.38 -5.07 12.20
N GLY A 132 3.28 -5.55 11.64
CA GLY A 132 2.52 -4.88 10.60
C GLY A 132 3.13 -4.99 9.20
N ILE A 133 4.05 -5.93 9.00
CA ILE A 133 4.68 -6.24 7.71
C ILE A 133 4.12 -7.56 7.21
N ALA A 134 3.52 -7.56 6.02
CA ALA A 134 2.98 -8.77 5.41
C ALA A 134 4.09 -9.62 4.75
N GLY A 135 4.99 -10.15 5.58
CA GLY A 135 6.06 -11.06 5.16
C GLY A 135 5.54 -12.44 4.75
N SER A 136 6.46 -13.33 4.35
CA SER A 136 6.14 -14.70 3.90
C SER A 136 5.29 -15.47 4.92
N GLY A 137 5.59 -15.36 6.22
CA GLY A 137 4.83 -16.00 7.28
C GLY A 137 3.37 -15.51 7.35
N THR A 138 3.14 -14.19 7.23
CA THR A 138 1.78 -13.62 7.25
C THR A 138 1.00 -14.06 6.02
N LYS A 139 1.62 -14.02 4.83
CA LYS A 139 0.99 -14.48 3.58
C LYS A 139 0.64 -15.98 3.62
N ALA A 140 1.55 -16.81 4.14
CA ALA A 140 1.31 -18.24 4.28
C ALA A 140 0.17 -18.56 5.26
N ALA A 141 0.11 -17.87 6.39
CA ALA A 141 -1.01 -18.03 7.33
C ALA A 141 -2.32 -17.49 6.74
N PHE A 142 -2.27 -16.38 5.99
CA PHE A 142 -3.46 -15.85 5.30
C PHE A 142 -3.96 -16.80 4.21
N LYS A 143 -3.06 -17.52 3.54
CA LYS A 143 -3.41 -18.63 2.65
C LYS A 143 -4.19 -19.72 3.37
N ARG A 144 -3.75 -20.13 4.56
CA ARG A 144 -4.47 -21.11 5.39
C ARG A 144 -5.83 -20.60 5.84
N PHE A 145 -5.92 -19.32 6.23
CA PHE A 145 -7.19 -18.67 6.50
C PHE A 145 -8.13 -18.76 5.31
N ALA A 146 -7.66 -18.42 4.11
CA ALA A 146 -8.47 -18.50 2.90
C ALA A 146 -8.90 -19.93 2.60
N ASP A 147 -8.00 -20.92 2.75
CA ASP A 147 -8.28 -22.31 2.43
C ASP A 147 -9.30 -22.96 3.40
N ALA A 148 -9.38 -22.48 4.65
CA ALA A 148 -10.33 -22.93 5.67
C ALA A 148 -11.77 -22.41 5.49
N HIS A 149 -12.01 -21.54 4.51
CA HIS A 149 -13.32 -20.97 4.16
C HIS A 149 -13.65 -21.18 2.67
#